data_AF-A0A927WPF5-F1
#
_entry.id   AF-A0A927WPF5-F1
#
_cell.length_a   1.000
_cell.length_b   1.000
_cell.length_c   1.000
_cell.angle_alpha   90.00
_cell.angle_beta   90.00
_cell.angle_gamma   90.00
#
_symmetry.space_group_name_H-M   'P 1'
#
loop_
_entity.id
_entity.type
_entity.pdbx_description
1 polymer ?
#
loop_
_entity_poly.entity_id
_entity_poly.type
_entity_poly.pdbx_seq_one_letter_code
_entity_poly.pdbx_strand_id
1 'polypeptide(L)'
;MIKKEGRGFRIPRKAAAGILANHKVSCEMIEREEGKRAGVILPWPKKKTRWMAGTCEICMEHMDVITNHHAQLHGYKNADALIEAGKVRFD
;
A
#
# COMPACT_ATOMS: atom_id res chain seq x y z
N MET A 1 24.25 -27.08 32.89
CA MET A 1 22.91 -27.66 32.64
C MET A 1 21.85 -26.60 32.98
N ILE A 2 21.25 -25.95 31.97
CA ILE A 2 20.24 -24.90 32.19
C ILE A 2 18.87 -25.57 32.28
N LYS A 3 18.27 -25.56 33.47
CA LYS A 3 16.87 -25.99 33.67
C LYS A 3 15.95 -24.95 33.03
N LYS A 4 15.30 -25.31 31.92
CA LYS A 4 14.16 -24.55 31.37
C LYS A 4 12.90 -24.91 32.16
N GLU A 5 12.67 -24.28 33.31
CA GLU A 5 11.37 -24.33 33.98
C GLU A 5 10.49 -23.19 33.47
N GLY A 6 9.97 -23.36 32.25
CA GLY A 6 8.80 -22.59 31.83
C GLY A 6 7.57 -23.19 32.49
N ARG A 7 6.99 -22.49 33.49
CA ARG A 7 5.68 -22.85 34.05
C ARG A 7 4.62 -22.72 32.95
N GLY A 8 4.35 -23.80 32.24
CA GLY A 8 3.28 -23.85 31.26
C GLY A 8 1.93 -23.64 31.94
N PHE A 9 1.04 -22.85 31.32
CA PHE A 9 -0.31 -22.66 31.81
C PHE A 9 -1.13 -23.93 31.57
N ARG A 10 -1.67 -24.54 32.64
CA ARG A 10 -2.44 -25.78 32.54
C ARG A 10 -3.89 -25.48 32.15
N ILE A 11 -4.24 -25.72 30.89
CA ILE A 11 -5.60 -25.53 30.38
C ILE A 11 -6.47 -26.75 30.75
N PRO A 12 -7.65 -26.55 31.36
CA PRO A 12 -8.60 -27.64 31.62
C PRO A 12 -9.03 -28.33 30.31
N ARG A 13 -9.12 -29.66 30.28
CA ARG A 13 -9.45 -30.44 29.05
C ARG A 13 -10.70 -29.94 28.32
N LYS A 14 -11.75 -29.57 29.07
CA LYS A 14 -12.99 -29.01 28.50
C LYS A 14 -12.77 -27.66 27.81
N ALA A 15 -11.92 -26.81 28.38
CA ALA A 15 -11.56 -25.52 27.79
C ALA A 15 -10.62 -25.69 26.59
N ALA A 16 -9.67 -26.62 26.65
CA ALA A 16 -8.72 -26.89 25.57
C ALA A 16 -9.43 -27.30 24.26
N ALA A 17 -10.48 -28.11 24.36
CA ALA A 17 -11.28 -28.51 23.20
C ALA A 17 -11.99 -27.32 22.55
N GLY A 18 -12.59 -26.43 23.34
CA GLY A 18 -13.26 -25.22 22.85
C GLY A 18 -12.28 -24.22 22.22
N ILE A 19 -11.12 -24.02 22.85
CA ILE A 19 -10.04 -23.17 22.33
C ILE A 19 -9.54 -23.69 20.97
N LEU A 20 -9.30 -25.00 20.87
CA LEU A 20 -8.85 -25.62 19.62
C LEU A 20 -9.92 -25.52 18.52
N ALA A 21 -11.19 -25.70 18.86
CA ALA A 21 -12.28 -25.57 17.90
C ALA A 21 -12.39 -24.13 17.36
N ASN A 22 -12.32 -23.14 18.24
CA ASN A 22 -12.36 -21.73 17.84
C ASN A 22 -11.14 -21.34 16.99
N HIS A 23 -9.95 -21.79 17.39
CA HIS A 23 -8.71 -21.56 16.63
C HIS A 23 -8.80 -22.12 15.21
N LYS A 24 -9.31 -23.35 15.05
CA LYS A 24 -9.50 -23.96 13.72
C LYS A 24 -10.44 -23.14 12.83
N VAL A 25 -11.59 -22.71 13.35
CA VAL A 25 -12.55 -21.88 12.61
C VAL A 25 -11.93 -20.54 12.22
N SER A 26 -11.17 -19.91 13.13
CA SER A 26 -10.48 -18.65 12.85
C SER A 26 -9.42 -18.81 11.76
N CYS A 27 -8.62 -19.88 11.80
CA CYS A 27 -7.62 -20.17 10.76
C CYS A 27 -8.30 -20.43 9.41
N GLU A 28 -9.36 -21.25 9.38
CA GLU A 28 -10.13 -21.51 8.16
C GLU A 28 -10.73 -20.23 7.56
N MET A 29 -11.24 -19.31 8.39
CA MET A 29 -11.76 -18.03 7.91
C MET A 29 -10.66 -17.18 7.27
N ILE A 30 -9.49 -17.09 7.89
CA ILE A 30 -8.35 -16.33 7.36
C ILE A 30 -7.86 -16.94 6.04
N GLU A 31 -7.60 -18.25 6.03
CA GLU A 31 -7.12 -18.98 4.86
C GLU A 31 -8.12 -18.94 3.69
N ARG A 32 -9.42 -19.00 4.00
CA ARG A 32 -10.48 -18.92 2.98
C ARG A 32 -10.71 -17.50 2.47
N GLU A 33 -10.39 -16.47 3.25
CA GLU A 33 -10.50 -15.06 2.83
C GLU A 33 -9.26 -14.56 2.08
N GLU A 34 -8.06 -15.09 2.36
CA GLU A 34 -6.84 -14.73 1.64
C GLU A 34 -6.96 -14.95 0.12
N GLY A 35 -7.65 -16.00 -0.31
CA GLY A 35 -7.92 -16.27 -1.74
C GLY A 35 -9.14 -15.53 -2.33
N LYS A 36 -9.95 -14.86 -1.51
CA LYS A 36 -11.21 -14.21 -1.92
C LYS A 36 -11.15 -12.69 -2.02
N ARG A 37 -10.02 -12.07 -1.66
CA ARG A 37 -9.77 -10.67 -2.01
C ARG A 37 -9.59 -10.64 -3.53
N ALA A 38 -10.70 -10.55 -4.26
CA ALA A 38 -10.68 -10.15 -5.64
C ALA A 38 -9.90 -8.84 -5.68
N GLY A 39 -8.68 -8.89 -6.20
CA GLY A 39 -7.92 -7.68 -6.48
C GLY A 39 -8.80 -6.87 -7.42
N VAL A 40 -9.45 -5.83 -6.89
CA VAL A 40 -10.26 -4.95 -7.71
C VAL A 40 -9.26 -4.26 -8.62
N ILE A 41 -9.20 -4.69 -9.87
CA ILE A 41 -8.41 -4.03 -10.90
C ILE A 41 -9.15 -2.72 -11.17
N LEU A 42 -8.68 -1.64 -10.55
CA LEU A 42 -9.18 -0.32 -10.83
C LEU A 42 -8.78 0.07 -12.26
N PRO A 43 -9.67 0.71 -13.02
CA PRO A 43 -9.33 1.20 -14.35
C PRO A 43 -8.21 2.24 -14.25
N TRP A 44 -7.30 2.22 -15.22
CA TRP A 44 -6.27 3.25 -15.32
C TRP A 44 -6.90 4.64 -15.48
N PRO A 45 -6.44 5.64 -14.72
CA PRO A 45 -6.99 6.99 -14.79
C PRO A 45 -6.74 7.59 -16.18
N LYS A 46 -7.82 8.06 -16.83
CA LYS A 46 -7.74 8.73 -18.15
C LYS A 46 -7.07 10.10 -18.08
N LYS A 47 -7.24 10.81 -16.95
CA LYS A 47 -6.65 12.13 -16.74
C LYS A 47 -5.25 11.93 -16.15
N LYS A 48 -4.23 12.43 -16.86
CA LYS A 48 -2.87 12.51 -16.31
C LYS A 48 -2.87 13.49 -15.13
N THR A 49 -2.23 13.11 -14.04
CA THR A 49 -2.16 13.91 -12.81
C THR A 49 -0.73 13.96 -12.32
N ARG A 50 -0.44 14.87 -11.39
CA ARG A 50 0.87 15.00 -10.73
C ARG A 50 1.42 13.71 -10.10
N TRP A 51 0.58 12.71 -9.86
CA TRP A 51 0.96 11.43 -9.25
C TRP A 51 1.47 10.39 -10.25
N MET A 52 1.57 10.77 -11.52
CA MET A 52 2.11 9.93 -12.58
C MET A 52 3.53 10.38 -12.92
N ALA A 53 4.36 9.41 -13.27
CA ALA A 53 5.71 9.67 -13.73
C ALA A 53 5.72 10.48 -15.03
N GLY A 54 6.75 11.28 -15.21
CA GLY A 54 6.95 12.05 -16.42
C GLY A 54 8.23 12.87 -16.38
N THR A 55 8.51 13.50 -17.53
CA THR A 55 9.67 14.38 -17.71
C THR A 55 9.21 15.83 -17.77
N CYS A 56 9.84 16.69 -16.98
CA CYS A 56 9.67 18.14 -17.09
C CYS A 56 10.36 18.65 -18.36
N GLU A 57 9.64 19.34 -19.24
CA GLU A 57 10.18 19.85 -20.50
C GLU A 57 11.03 21.12 -20.31
N ILE A 58 11.07 21.70 -19.11
CA ILE A 58 11.86 22.90 -18.82
C ILE A 58 13.30 22.52 -18.44
N CYS A 59 13.46 21.58 -17.50
CA CYS A 59 14.77 21.15 -17.02
C CYS A 59 15.19 19.75 -17.47
N MET A 60 14.34 19.04 -18.23
CA MET A 60 14.58 17.68 -18.72
C MET A 60 14.76 16.63 -17.61
N GLU A 61 14.38 16.96 -16.37
CA GLU A 61 14.40 16.03 -15.24
C GLU A 61 13.21 15.08 -15.31
N HIS A 62 13.48 13.78 -15.16
CA HIS A 62 12.46 12.75 -15.02
C HIS A 62 12.11 12.56 -13.54
N MET A 63 10.81 12.50 -13.23
CA MET A 63 10.30 12.41 -11.87
C MET A 63 9.22 11.32 -11.80
N ASP A 64 9.25 10.52 -10.73
CA ASP A 64 8.18 9.56 -10.44
C ASP A 64 6.86 10.25 -10.09
N VAL A 65 6.95 11.43 -9.47
CA VAL A 65 5.83 12.29 -9.06
C VAL A 65 6.22 13.74 -9.26
N ILE A 66 5.35 14.53 -9.88
CA ILE A 66 5.56 15.97 -10.05
C ILE A 66 5.23 16.69 -8.73
N THR A 67 6.26 17.17 -8.04
CA THR A 67 6.11 17.85 -6.75
C THR A 67 5.76 19.34 -6.92
N ASN A 68 5.07 19.92 -5.95
CA ASN A 68 4.84 21.37 -5.91
C ASN A 68 6.16 22.15 -5.81
N HIS A 69 7.16 21.57 -5.14
CA HIS A 69 8.48 22.18 -5.04
C HIS A 69 9.13 22.31 -6.42
N HIS A 70 9.10 21.26 -7.23
CA HIS A 70 9.63 21.30 -8.60
C HIS A 70 8.89 22.34 -9.46
N ALA A 71 7.57 22.45 -9.33
CA ALA A 71 6.80 23.45 -10.04
C ALA A 71 7.19 24.90 -9.63
N GLN A 72 7.44 25.13 -8.35
CA GLN A 72 7.87 26.44 -7.83
C GLN A 72 9.26 26.85 -8.31
N LEU A 73 10.18 25.90 -8.52
CA LEU A 73 11.49 26.18 -9.14
C LEU A 73 11.35 26.77 -10.54
N HIS A 74 10.27 26.41 -11.25
CA HIS A 74 9.94 26.92 -12.59
C HIS A 74 8.94 28.08 -12.58
N GLY A 75 8.65 28.65 -11.40
CA GLY A 75 7.74 29.81 -11.26
C GLY A 75 6.25 29.48 -11.28
N TYR A 76 5.86 28.21 -11.21
CA TYR A 76 4.46 27.81 -11.15
C TYR A 76 3.95 27.73 -9.71
N LYS A 77 2.67 28.07 -9.52
CA LYS A 77 2.01 28.04 -8.21
C LYS A 77 2.02 26.63 -7.58
N ASN A 78 1.79 25.61 -8.40
CA ASN A 78 1.72 24.21 -7.98
C ASN A 78 1.99 23.27 -9.18
N ALA A 79 2.12 21.98 -8.90
CA ALA A 79 2.35 20.95 -9.92
C ALA A 79 1.25 20.90 -10.98
N ASP A 80 -0.01 21.12 -10.60
CA ASP A 80 -1.14 21.07 -11.52
C ASP A 80 -1.04 22.21 -12.56
N ALA A 81 -0.64 23.42 -12.16
CA ALA A 81 -0.42 24.54 -13.07
C ALA A 81 0.73 24.28 -14.07
N LEU A 82 1.80 23.61 -13.62
CA LEU A 82 2.91 23.19 -14.51
C LEU A 82 2.42 22.18 -15.57
N ILE A 83 1.58 21.24 -15.16
CA ILE A 83 1.00 20.21 -16.02
C ILE A 83 0.00 20.81 -17.01
N GLU A 84 -0.90 21.68 -16.54
CA GLU A 84 -1.89 22.39 -17.36
C GLU A 84 -1.22 23.31 -18.40
N ALA A 85 -0.03 23.83 -18.09
CA ALA A 85 0.80 24.59 -19.02
C ALA A 85 1.51 23.71 -20.08
N GLY A 86 1.31 22.40 -20.06
CA GLY A 86 1.89 21.45 -21.01
C GLY A 86 3.41 21.30 -20.86
N LYS A 87 3.96 21.54 -19.67
CA LYS A 87 5.41 21.48 -19.41
C LYS A 87 5.88 20.13 -18.85
N VAL A 88 5.00 19.13 -18.88
CA VAL A 88 5.30 17.77 -18.44
C VAL A 88 4.89 16.80 -19.53
N ARG A 89 5.84 15.98 -19.97
CA ARG A 89 5.58 14.83 -20.83
C ARG A 89 5.44 13.60 -19.95
N PHE A 90 4.21 13.09 -19.84
CA PHE A 90 3.93 11.85 -19.09
C PHE A 90 4.33 10.61 -19.88
N ASP A 91 4.76 9.59 -19.14
CA ASP A 91 4.99 8.24 -19.68
C ASP A 91 3.70 7.40 -19.74
#